data_AF-V6HXL6-F1
#
_entry.id   AF-V6HXL6-F1
#
_cell.length_a   1.000
_cell.length_b   1.000
_cell.length_c   1.000
_cell.angle_alpha   90.00
_cell.angle_beta   90.00
_cell.angle_gamma   90.00
#
_symmetry.space_group_name_H-M   'P 1'
#
loop_
_entity.id
_entity.type
_entity.pdbx_description
1 polymer ?
#
loop_
_entity_poly.entity_id
_entity_poly.type
_entity_poly.pdbx_seq_one_letter_code
_entity_poly.pdbx_strand_id
1 'polypeptide(L)'
;MKRKERVFLILLGISILCNFLFAYKIFQKIPTEAVQVGVKSGCENSNKKELLSTAEILPHPPDFLKGKKIQFFSYTTRKENGKKWILFQEKIGNRQKEAKVDAEAVRWF
;
A
#
# COMPACT_ATOMS: atom_id res chain seq x y z
N MET A 1 35.99 -1.56 -37.92
CA MET A 1 34.99 -2.44 -37.26
C MET A 1 34.23 -3.23 -38.31
N LYS A 2 34.36 -4.56 -38.29
CA LYS A 2 33.70 -5.44 -39.26
C LYS A 2 32.18 -5.41 -39.02
N ARG A 3 31.36 -5.53 -40.07
CA ARG A 3 29.88 -5.46 -40.00
C ARG A 3 29.29 -6.37 -38.90
N LYS A 4 29.92 -7.51 -38.64
CA LYS A 4 29.56 -8.47 -37.59
C LYS A 4 29.76 -7.93 -36.16
N GLU A 5 30.84 -7.21 -35.88
CA GLU A 5 31.09 -6.58 -34.57
C GLU A 5 30.05 -5.51 -34.27
N ARG A 6 29.65 -4.73 -35.29
CA ARG A 6 28.65 -3.68 -35.14
C ARG A 6 27.28 -4.26 -34.77
N VAL A 7 26.89 -5.38 -35.38
CA VAL A 7 25.65 -6.10 -35.05
C VAL A 7 25.71 -6.69 -33.64
N PHE A 8 26.84 -7.28 -33.25
CA PHE A 8 27.02 -7.82 -31.90
C PHE A 8 26.89 -6.74 -30.83
N LEU A 9 27.50 -5.57 -31.04
CA LEU A 9 27.39 -4.45 -30.10
C LEU A 9 25.98 -3.88 -29.98
N ILE A 10 25.23 -3.84 -31.08
CA ILE A 10 23.82 -3.42 -31.06
C ILE A 10 22.99 -4.41 -30.24
N LEU A 11 23.17 -5.72 -30.45
CA LEU A 11 22.47 -6.76 -29.67
C LEU A 11 22.84 -6.71 -28.19
N LEU A 12 24.12 -6.47 -27.87
CA LEU A 12 24.60 -6.31 -26.50
C LEU A 12 23.94 -5.08 -25.83
N GLY A 13 23.88 -3.95 -26.53
CA GLY A 13 23.23 -2.73 -26.03
C GLY A 13 21.74 -2.93 -25.76
N ILE A 14 21.03 -3.61 -26.66
CA ILE A 14 19.61 -3.94 -26.49
C ILE A 14 19.40 -4.85 -25.29
N SER A 15 20.25 -5.87 -25.12
CA SER A 15 20.17 -6.80 -23.98
C SER A 15 20.35 -6.07 -22.64
N ILE A 16 21.34 -5.18 -22.54
CA ILE A 16 21.58 -4.37 -21.35
C ILE A 16 20.37 -3.47 -21.06
N LEU A 17 19.84 -2.79 -22.08
CA LEU A 17 18.69 -1.88 -21.92
C LEU A 17 17.44 -2.63 -21.44
N CYS A 18 17.16 -3.80 -22.00
CA CYS A 18 16.03 -4.65 -21.58
C CYS A 18 16.15 -5.09 -20.12
N ASN A 19 17.34 -5.51 -19.68
CA ASN A 19 17.59 -5.88 -18.29
C ASN A 19 17.39 -4.69 -17.34
N PHE A 20 17.88 -3.51 -17.70
CA PHE A 20 17.68 -2.28 -16.92
C PHE A 20 16.20 -1.91 -16.79
N LEU A 21 15.44 -1.95 -17.89
CA LEU A 21 14.01 -1.66 -17.88
C LEU A 21 13.21 -2.66 -17.03
N PHE A 22 13.59 -3.94 -17.07
CA PHE A 22 12.96 -4.98 -16.27
C PHE A 22 13.23 -4.79 -14.77
N ALA A 23 14.48 -4.55 -14.39
CA ALA A 23 14.86 -4.22 -13.02
C ALA A 23 14.13 -2.97 -12.52
N TYR A 24 14.09 -1.90 -13.34
CA TYR A 24 13.39 -0.66 -13.01
C TYR A 24 11.89 -0.88 -12.73
N LYS A 25 11.21 -1.71 -13.52
CA LYS A 25 9.80 -2.06 -13.27
C LYS A 25 9.60 -2.85 -11.97
N ILE A 26 10.57 -3.68 -11.57
CA ILE A 26 10.53 -4.39 -10.28
C ILE A 26 10.69 -3.40 -9.14
N PHE A 27 11.62 -2.44 -9.24
CA PHE A 27 11.84 -1.42 -8.21
C PHE A 27 10.67 -0.41 -8.10
N GLN A 28 9.94 -0.13 -9.19
CA GLN A 28 8.73 0.70 -9.13
C GLN A 28 7.55 0.04 -8.39
N LYS A 29 7.54 -1.29 -8.26
CA LYS A 29 6.58 -1.97 -7.38
C LYS A 29 7.02 -1.74 -5.93
N ILE A 30 6.67 -0.57 -5.40
CA ILE A 30 6.70 -0.32 -3.95
C ILE A 30 5.97 -1.51 -3.31
N PRO A 31 6.61 -2.24 -2.37
CA PRO A 31 5.97 -3.36 -1.70
C PRO A 31 4.75 -2.81 -0.98
N THR A 32 3.59 -3.02 -1.61
CA THR A 32 2.30 -2.70 -1.04
C THR A 32 1.90 -3.99 -0.34
N GLU A 33 2.33 -4.14 0.90
CA GLU A 33 1.79 -5.18 1.76
C GLU A 33 0.34 -4.81 2.04
N ALA A 34 -0.54 -5.31 1.18
CA ALA A 34 -1.97 -5.35 1.42
C ALA A 34 -2.23 -6.39 2.51
N VAL A 35 -2.02 -5.99 3.76
CA VAL A 35 -2.42 -6.79 4.92
C VAL A 35 -3.95 -6.74 4.99
N GLN A 36 -4.60 -7.68 4.33
CA GLN A 36 -6.01 -7.98 4.62
C GLN A 36 -6.04 -8.63 6.00
N VAL A 37 -6.29 -7.84 7.05
CA VAL A 37 -6.64 -8.40 8.35
C VAL A 37 -8.07 -8.93 8.25
N GLY A 38 -8.20 -10.14 7.71
CA GLY A 38 -9.31 -11.01 8.06
C GLY A 38 -9.13 -11.35 9.54
N VAL A 39 -9.91 -10.68 10.40
CA VAL A 39 -9.93 -11.01 11.84
C VAL A 39 -10.30 -12.49 11.95
N LYS A 40 -9.39 -13.29 12.51
CA LYS A 40 -9.73 -14.62 13.04
C LYS A 40 -10.71 -14.41 14.19
N SER A 41 -11.99 -14.50 13.91
CA SER A 41 -12.97 -14.84 14.93
C SER A 41 -13.85 -15.94 14.36
N GLY A 42 -13.67 -17.15 14.87
CA GLY A 42 -14.62 -18.23 14.65
C GLY A 42 -15.98 -17.79 15.19
N CYS A 43 -16.84 -17.35 14.28
CA CYS A 43 -18.28 -17.34 14.46
C CYS A 43 -18.88 -17.24 13.05
N GLU A 44 -19.21 -18.39 12.47
CA GLU A 44 -20.23 -18.46 11.45
C GLU A 44 -21.47 -17.75 11.98
N ASN A 45 -21.76 -16.57 11.43
CA ASN A 45 -23.13 -16.08 11.45
C ASN A 45 -23.39 -15.28 10.19
N SER A 46 -24.41 -15.77 9.48
CA SER A 46 -24.92 -15.43 8.15
C SER A 46 -25.57 -14.05 8.07
N ASN A 47 -24.87 -13.01 8.51
CA ASN A 47 -25.25 -11.63 8.25
C ASN A 47 -24.06 -10.89 7.66
N LYS A 48 -24.13 -10.54 6.37
CA LYS A 48 -23.18 -9.64 5.68
C LYS A 48 -23.30 -8.20 6.23
N LYS A 49 -23.16 -8.01 7.54
CA LYS A 49 -22.79 -6.72 8.11
C LYS A 49 -21.33 -6.55 7.74
N GLU A 50 -21.04 -5.64 6.81
CA GLU A 50 -19.67 -5.19 6.55
C GLU A 50 -19.03 -4.92 7.92
N LEU A 51 -18.07 -5.76 8.33
CA LEU A 51 -17.48 -5.67 9.65
C LEU A 51 -16.64 -4.39 9.67
N LEU A 52 -17.18 -3.33 10.29
CA LEU A 52 -16.48 -2.06 10.44
C LEU A 52 -15.50 -2.19 11.62
N SER A 53 -14.21 -2.26 11.31
CA SER A 53 -13.16 -2.15 12.31
C SER A 53 -12.96 -0.69 12.70
N THR A 54 -12.54 -0.44 13.94
CA THR A 54 -12.31 0.91 14.45
C THR A 54 -10.85 1.11 14.83
N ALA A 55 -10.27 2.23 14.41
CA ALA A 55 -8.94 2.67 14.83
C ALA A 55 -9.03 4.08 15.40
N GLU A 56 -8.23 4.37 16.41
CA GLU A 56 -8.07 5.73 16.93
C GLU A 56 -6.73 6.30 16.50
N ILE A 57 -6.77 7.55 16.04
CA ILE A 57 -5.57 8.27 15.65
C ILE A 57 -5.01 8.99 16.88
N LEU A 58 -3.84 8.53 17.32
CA LEU A 58 -3.05 9.15 18.36
C LEU A 58 -2.58 10.54 17.92
N PRO A 59 -2.36 11.47 18.86
CA PRO A 59 -1.72 12.75 18.55
C PRO A 59 -0.33 12.48 17.96
N HIS A 60 -0.18 12.72 16.65
CA HIS A 60 1.09 12.57 15.96
C HIS A 60 1.35 13.80 15.08
N PRO A 61 2.57 14.37 15.08
CA PRO A 61 2.89 15.52 14.27
C PRO A 61 2.86 15.20 12.76
N PRO A 62 2.35 16.09 11.90
CA PRO A 62 1.61 17.31 12.22
C PRO A 62 0.16 17.02 12.67
N ASP A 63 -0.37 17.84 13.58
CA ASP A 63 -1.58 17.67 14.42
C ASP A 63 -2.95 17.50 13.71
N PHE A 64 -3.02 17.01 12.48
CA PHE A 64 -4.23 17.06 11.65
C PHE A 64 -5.39 16.14 12.08
N LEU A 65 -5.17 15.14 12.95
CA LEU A 65 -6.18 14.11 13.27
C LEU A 65 -6.23 13.70 14.74
N LYS A 66 -5.90 14.60 15.67
CA LYS A 66 -5.87 14.32 17.11
C LYS A 66 -7.22 13.76 17.61
N GLY A 67 -7.21 12.51 18.10
CA GLY A 67 -8.37 11.88 18.75
C GLY A 67 -9.49 11.46 17.79
N LYS A 68 -9.25 11.48 16.48
CA LYS A 68 -10.25 11.03 15.50
C LYS A 68 -10.33 9.51 15.50
N LYS A 69 -11.55 8.97 15.67
CA LYS A 69 -11.86 7.56 15.44
C LYS A 69 -12.22 7.35 13.98
N ILE A 70 -11.59 6.38 13.33
CA ILE A 70 -11.87 5.96 11.96
C ILE A 70 -12.60 4.62 12.01
N GLN A 71 -13.74 4.55 11.34
CA GLN A 71 -14.43 3.29 11.05
C GLN A 71 -14.13 2.89 9.62
N PHE A 72 -13.49 1.74 9.44
CA PHE A 72 -13.02 1.27 8.14
C PHE A 72 -13.41 -0.18 7.92
N PHE A 73 -13.59 -0.56 6.66
CA PHE A 73 -13.86 -1.95 6.28
C PHE A 73 -12.60 -2.68 5.77
N SER A 74 -11.59 -1.92 5.35
CA SER A 74 -10.27 -2.46 5.01
C SER A 74 -9.19 -1.40 5.19
N TYR A 75 -7.94 -1.82 5.27
CA TYR A 75 -6.80 -0.92 5.24
C TYR A 75 -5.64 -1.53 4.43
N THR A 76 -4.75 -0.69 3.94
CA THR A 76 -3.48 -1.13 3.34
C THR A 76 -2.31 -0.39 3.96
N THR A 77 -1.12 -0.98 3.89
CA THR A 77 0.10 -0.32 4.38
C THR A 77 1.01 0.04 3.21
N ARG A 78 1.58 1.25 3.26
CA ARG A 78 2.47 1.75 2.22
C ARG A 78 3.71 2.39 2.85
N LYS A 79 4.89 2.01 2.36
CA LYS A 79 6.14 2.68 2.75
C LYS A 79 6.46 3.78 1.74
N GLU A 80 6.65 5.00 2.22
CA GLU A 80 6.95 6.18 1.40
C GLU A 80 8.00 7.03 2.13
N ASN A 81 9.11 7.35 1.46
CA ASN A 81 10.23 8.11 2.03
C ASN A 81 10.75 7.55 3.38
N GLY A 82 10.84 6.23 3.50
CA GLY A 82 11.28 5.55 4.71
C GLY A 82 10.22 5.42 5.81
N LYS A 83 9.10 6.15 5.69
CA LYS A 83 8.00 6.20 6.66
C LYS A 83 6.87 5.24 6.27
N LYS A 84 6.23 4.61 7.25
CA LYS A 84 5.11 3.66 7.03
C LYS A 84 3.79 4.40 7.21
N TRP A 85 2.91 4.25 6.24
CA TRP A 85 1.58 4.83 6.21
C TRP A 85 0.52 3.73 6.19
N ILE A 86 -0.62 3.99 6.78
CA ILE A 86 -1.83 3.17 6.73
C ILE A 86 -2.88 3.95 5.93
N LEU A 87 -3.44 3.29 4.91
CA LEU A 87 -4.52 3.82 4.08
C LEU A 87 -5.80 3.09 4.49
N PHE A 88 -6.65 3.75 5.27
CA PHE A 88 -7.95 3.22 5.68
C PHE A 88 -8.99 3.46 4.60
N GLN A 89 -9.79 2.44 4.29
CA GLN A 89 -10.95 2.57 3.43
C GLN A 89 -12.20 2.74 4.29
N GLU A 90 -12.70 3.98 4.34
CA GLU A 90 -13.92 4.38 5.05
C GLU A 90 -15.12 4.32 4.10
N LYS A 91 -16.28 3.86 4.59
CA LYS A 91 -17.55 3.94 3.86
C LYS A 91 -18.41 5.03 4.48
N ILE A 92 -18.66 6.10 3.73
CA ILE A 92 -19.52 7.22 4.15
C ILE A 92 -20.75 7.20 3.23
N GLY A 93 -21.82 6.57 3.69
CA GLY A 93 -23.01 6.30 2.88
C GLY A 93 -22.68 5.39 1.69
N ASN A 94 -22.93 5.87 0.46
CA ASN A 94 -22.62 5.14 -0.78
C ASN A 94 -21.23 5.46 -1.35
N ARG A 95 -20.44 6.31 -0.67
CA ARG A 95 -19.10 6.71 -1.15
C ARG A 95 -18.02 6.03 -0.31
N GLN A 96 -16.95 5.61 -0.99
CA GLN A 96 -15.72 5.16 -0.35
C GLN A 96 -14.76 6.34 -0.26
N LYS A 97 -14.11 6.50 0.90
CA LYS A 97 -13.10 7.53 1.14
C LYS A 97 -11.85 6.87 1.70
N GLU A 98 -10.71 7.20 1.12
CA GLU A 98 -9.42 6.78 1.66
C GLU A 98 -8.89 7.81 2.66
N ALA A 99 -8.46 7.35 3.83
CA ALA A 99 -7.77 8.15 4.82
C ALA A 99 -6.34 7.65 5.02
N LYS A 100 -5.36 8.49 4.69
CA LYS A 100 -3.94 8.23 4.90
C LYS A 100 -3.52 8.71 6.28
N VAL A 101 -3.02 7.79 7.09
CA VAL A 101 -2.57 8.03 8.47
C VAL A 101 -1.18 7.44 8.63
N ASP A 102 -0.37 8.06 9.47
CA ASP A 102 0.90 7.49 9.87
C ASP A 102 0.70 6.20 10.68
N ALA A 103 1.47 5.16 10.38
CA ALA A 103 1.40 3.90 11.12
C ALA A 103 1.76 4.07 12.61
N GLU A 104 2.65 5.01 12.95
CA GLU A 104 3.02 5.29 14.34
C GLU A 104 1.92 6.01 15.12
N ALA A 105 0.94 6.58 14.41
CA ALA A 105 -0.16 7.33 14.97
C ALA A 105 -1.45 6.51 15.14
N VAL A 106 -1.43 5.19 14.96
CA VAL A 106 -2.63 4.36 14.98
C VAL A 106 -2.67 3.45 16.21
N ARG A 107 -3.75 3.56 16.98
CA ARG A 107 -4.12 2.60 18.03
C ARG A 107 -5.30 1.75 17.56
N TRP A 108 -5.08 0.44 17.51
CA TRP A 108 -6.08 -0.56 17.10
C TRP A 108 -6.99 -0.94 18.29
N PHE A 109 -8.26 -1.22 18.00
CA PHE A 109 -9.27 -1.70 18.96
C PHE A 109 -10.00 -2.92 18.43
#